data_AF-A0A7W0N6J3-F1
#
_entry.id   AF-A0A7W0N6J3-F1
#
_cell.length_a   1.000
_cell.length_b   1.000
_cell.length_c   1.000
_cell.angle_alpha   90.00
_cell.angle_beta   90.00
_cell.angle_gamma   90.00
#
_symmetry.space_group_name_H-M   'P 1'
#
loop_
_entity.id
_entity.type
_entity.pdbx_description
1 polymer ?
#
loop_
_entity_poly.entity_id
_entity_poly.type
_entity_poly.pdbx_seq_one_letter_code
_entity_poly.pdbx_strand_id
1 'polypeptide(L)' 'MMNNNTNKCAHAMCDCTVGNNQVYCSDHCKDSKDQDIVEIRCDCGHPGCA' A
#
# COMPACT_ATOMS: atom_id res chain seq x y z
N MET A 1 23.17 8.16 9.30
CA MET A 1 21.92 7.89 10.04
C MET A 1 20.98 7.20 9.05
N MET A 2 20.86 5.87 9.11
CA MET A 2 20.09 5.11 8.12
C MET A 2 18.65 4.98 8.62
N ASN A 3 17.81 5.97 8.30
CA ASN A 3 16.39 5.94 8.66
C ASN A 3 15.68 4.99 7.69
N ASN A 4 15.65 3.69 8.00
CA ASN A 4 14.83 2.72 7.29
C ASN A 4 13.34 2.96 7.64
N ASN A 5 12.78 4.06 7.17
CA ASN A 5 11.35 4.35 7.21
C ASN A 5 10.63 3.48 6.17
N THR A 6 10.49 2.20 6.51
CA THR A 6 9.47 1.35 5.90
C THR A 6 8.11 1.83 6.41
N ASN A 7 7.32 2.41 5.52
CA ASN A 7 5.97 2.87 5.84
C ASN A 7 4.95 1.81 5.47
N LYS A 8 3.77 1.82 6.08
CA LYS A 8 2.66 0.99 5.60
C LYS A 8 2.07 1.61 4.34
N CYS A 9 1.57 0.79 3.43
CA CYS A 9 0.81 1.26 2.27
C CYS A 9 -0.36 2.15 2.74
N ALA A 10 -0.57 3.29 2.07
CA ALA A 10 -1.64 4.23 2.42
C ALA A 10 -3.06 3.73 2.08
N HIS A 11 -3.18 2.55 1.47
CA HIS A 11 -4.47 1.91 1.24
C HIS A 11 -4.95 1.20 2.52
N ALA A 12 -6.14 1.55 3.00
CA ALA A 12 -6.62 1.15 4.33
C ALA A 12 -6.70 -0.37 4.50
N MET A 13 -7.09 -1.10 3.45
CA MET A 13 -7.17 -2.56 3.45
C MET A 13 -5.87 -3.26 3.05
N CYS A 14 -4.79 -2.51 2.80
CA CYS A 14 -3.51 -3.10 2.41
C CYS A 14 -2.58 -3.17 3.63
N ASP A 15 -2.10 -4.36 3.97
CA ASP A 15 -1.11 -4.54 5.05
C ASP A 15 0.36 -4.52 4.56
N CYS A 16 0.57 -4.23 3.28
CA CYS A 16 1.91 -4.20 2.72
C CYS A 16 2.76 -3.08 3.31
N THR A 17 4.03 -3.38 3.57
CA THR A 17 5.06 -2.40 3.88
C THR A 17 5.71 -1.92 2.60
N VAL A 18 5.90 -0.62 2.48
CA VAL A 18 6.49 0.06 1.33
C VAL A 18 7.85 0.64 1.71
N GLY A 19 8.77 0.65 0.73
CA GLY A 19 10.12 1.17 0.93
C GLY A 19 10.13 2.68 1.21
N ASN A 20 11.30 3.18 1.61
CA ASN A 20 11.51 4.62 1.79
C ASN A 20 11.12 5.38 0.51
N ASN A 21 10.35 6.47 0.67
CA ASN A 21 9.77 7.28 -0.42
C ASN A 21 8.62 6.65 -1.22
N GLN A 22 8.16 5.44 -0.87
CA GLN A 22 6.93 4.88 -1.46
C GLN A 22 5.77 5.02 -0.48
N VAL A 23 4.60 5.34 -1.02
CA VAL A 23 3.34 5.50 -0.26
C VAL A 23 2.39 4.32 -0.53
N TYR A 24 2.50 3.73 -1.71
CA TYR A 24 1.67 2.62 -2.16
C TYR A 24 2.55 1.46 -2.58
N CYS A 25 2.09 0.24 -2.32
CA CYS A 25 2.83 -0.96 -2.70
C CYS A 25 2.73 -1.21 -4.21
N SER A 26 1.57 -0.92 -4.80
CA SER A 26 1.23 -1.09 -6.21
C SER A 26 0.44 0.12 -6.72
N ASP A 27 0.44 0.32 -8.04
CA ASP A 27 -0.43 1.30 -8.71
C ASP A 27 -1.91 1.05 -8.44
N HIS A 28 -2.33 -0.21 -8.25
CA HIS A 28 -3.70 -0.55 -7.86
C HIS A 28 -4.11 0.14 -6.54
N CYS A 29 -3.28 0.07 -5.50
CA CYS A 29 -3.57 0.73 -4.22
C CYS A 29 -3.58 2.26 -4.32
N LYS A 30 -2.78 2.81 -5.25
CA LYS A 30 -2.75 4.25 -5.52
C LYS A 30 -4.04 4.68 -6.24
N ASP A 31 -4.44 3.94 -7.27
CA ASP A 31 -5.67 4.19 -8.04
C ASP A 31 -6.91 4.02 -7.17
N SER A 32 -7.02 2.93 -6.40
CA SER A 32 -8.12 2.74 -5.46
C SER A 32 -8.21 3.87 -4.44
N LYS A 33 -7.07 4.43 -4.00
CA LYS A 33 -7.07 5.58 -3.08
C LYS A 33 -7.41 6.91 -3.76
N ASP A 34 -6.94 7.13 -4.99
CA ASP A 34 -7.19 8.33 -5.80
C ASP A 34 -8.66 8.42 -6.23
N GLN A 35 -9.23 7.27 -6.59
CA GLN A 35 -10.62 7.10 -6.98
C GLN A 35 -11.57 6.94 -5.77
N ASP A 36 -11.05 7.01 -4.54
CA ASP A 36 -11.76 6.75 -3.27
C ASP A 36 -12.56 5.43 -3.28
N ILE A 37 -12.02 4.42 -3.95
CA ILE A 37 -12.58 3.08 -4.01
C ILE A 37 -12.30 2.39 -2.68
N VAL A 38 -13.35 2.25 -1.88
CA VAL A 38 -13.32 1.45 -0.65
C VAL A 38 -13.56 -0.01 -1.02
N GLU A 39 -12.47 -0.72 -1.33
CA GLU A 39 -12.53 -2.15 -1.55
C GLU A 39 -12.63 -2.89 -0.21
N ILE A 40 -13.42 -3.97 -0.15
CA ILE A 40 -13.57 -4.79 1.08
C ILE A 40 -12.26 -5.54 1.37
N ARG A 41 -11.48 -5.85 0.34
CA ARG A 41 -10.17 -6.48 0.43
C ARG A 41 -9.24 -5.86 -0.61
N CYS A 42 -7.97 -5.73 -0.26
CA CYS A 42 -6.98 -5.20 -1.17
C CYS A 42 -6.48 -6.31 -2.11
N ASP A 43 -6.61 -6.12 -3.42
CA ASP A 43 -6.10 -7.06 -4.43
C ASP A 43 -4.75 -6.61 -4.99
N CYS A 44 -3.86 -6.14 -4.10
CA CYS A 44 -2.58 -5.56 -4.49
C CYS A 44 -1.62 -6.56 -5.17
N GLY A 45 -1.94 -7.86 -5.12
CA GLY A 45 -1.17 -8.95 -5.71
C GLY A 45 0.14 -9.28 -4.99
N HIS A 46 0.45 -8.61 -3.87
CA HIS A 46 1.70 -8.85 -3.15
C HIS A 46 1.62 -10.06 -2.21
N PRO A 47 2.72 -10.83 -2.10
CA PRO A 47 2.80 -11.90 -1.13
C PRO A 47 2.73 -11.33 0.29
N GLY A 48 1.71 -11.74 1.05
CA GLY A 48 1.43 -11.22 2.40
C GLY A 48 0.35 -10.12 2.48
N CYS A 49 -0.23 -9.73 1.34
CA CYS A 49 -1.46 -8.92 1.25
C CYS A 49 -2.64 -9.90 1.38
N ALA A 50 -3.34 -9.95 2.53
CA ALA A 50 -4.42 -10.92 2.81
C ALA A 50 -5.64 -10.28 3.47
#